data_AF-A0A8S2SMV8-F1
#
_entry.id   AF-A0A8S2SMV8-F1
#
_cell.length_a   1.000
_cell.length_b   1.000
_cell.length_c   1.000
_cell.angle_alpha   90.00
_cell.angle_beta   90.00
_cell.angle_gamma   90.00
#
_symmetry.space_group_name_H-M   'P 1'
#
loop_
_entity.id
_entity.type
_entity.pdbx_description
1 polymer ?
#
loop_
_entity_poly.entity_id
_entity_poly.type
_entity_poly.pdbx_seq_one_letter_code
_entity_poly.pdbx_strand_id
1 'polypeptide(L)'
;MYNHRVMKWNKGAKEGIVVAGGQGAGSALTQLYALYGLFVDTLGTVYVADQGNHRVMRWTQGAKQGTIIAGGNGLGAGANQFNYPF
;
A
#
# COMPACT_ATOMS: atom_id res chain seq x y z
N MET A 1 10.00 7.58 -12.82
CA MET A 1 10.26 6.46 -11.88
C MET A 1 9.26 6.56 -10.74
N TYR A 2 8.43 5.54 -10.54
CA TYR A 2 7.56 5.45 -9.36
C TYR A 2 8.38 4.91 -8.18
N ASN A 3 8.16 5.45 -6.97
CA ASN A 3 8.98 5.09 -5.81
C ASN A 3 8.41 3.93 -4.96
N HIS A 4 7.30 3.32 -5.40
CA HIS A 4 6.70 2.08 -4.84
C HIS A 4 6.63 2.03 -3.31
N ARG A 5 6.39 3.19 -2.68
CA ARG A 5 6.42 3.37 -1.23
C ARG A 5 5.54 4.52 -0.81
N VAL A 6 5.01 4.42 0.41
CA VAL A 6 4.34 5.51 1.13
C VAL A 6 5.28 6.02 2.21
N MET A 7 5.38 7.34 2.30
CA MET A 7 6.33 8.01 3.18
C MET A 7 5.57 9.00 4.08
N LYS A 8 5.94 9.04 5.36
CA LYS A 8 5.47 10.03 6.33
C LYS A 8 6.57 11.06 6.58
N TRP A 9 6.21 12.34 6.55
CA TRP A 9 7.07 13.44 6.98
C TRP A 9 6.47 14.16 8.17
N ASN A 10 7.29 14.36 9.20
CA ASN A 10 6.94 15.26 10.29
C ASN A 10 7.25 16.72 9.88
N LYS A 11 6.54 17.69 10.44
CA LYS A 11 6.76 19.12 10.14
C LYS A 11 8.22 19.49 10.43
N GLY A 12 8.92 20.01 9.43
CA GLY A 12 10.34 20.39 9.52
C GLY A 12 11.33 19.24 9.38
N ALA A 13 10.88 18.01 9.10
CA ALA A 13 11.78 16.88 8.90
C ALA A 13 12.58 17.02 7.58
N LYS A 14 13.87 16.68 7.65
CA LYS A 14 14.75 16.62 6.47
C LYS A 14 14.71 15.26 5.76
N GLU A 15 14.17 14.25 6.42
CA GLU A 15 14.05 12.89 5.92
C GLU A 15 12.63 12.35 6.20
N GLY A 16 12.16 11.48 5.33
CA GLY A 16 10.86 10.82 5.48
C GLY A 16 11.00 9.40 6.00
N ILE A 17 9.93 8.90 6.63
CA ILE A 17 9.86 7.52 7.15
C ILE A 17 9.03 6.68 6.19
N VAL A 18 9.57 5.56 5.71
CA VAL A 18 8.77 4.58 4.95
C VAL A 18 7.74 3.96 5.88
N VAL A 19 6.46 4.09 5.52
CA VAL A 19 5.33 3.53 6.30
C VAL A 19 4.58 2.42 5.57
N ALA A 20 4.79 2.27 4.26
CA ALA A 20 4.33 1.13 3.46
C ALA A 20 5.22 0.94 2.23
N GLY A 21 5.40 -0.30 1.79
CA GLY A 21 6.24 -0.64 0.63
C GLY A 21 7.73 -0.38 0.88
N GLY A 22 8.45 0.08 -0.15
CA GLY A 22 9.86 0.48 -0.05
C GLY A 22 10.88 -0.60 -0.43
N GLN A 23 10.46 -1.84 -0.64
CA GLN A 23 11.33 -2.95 -1.08
C GLN A 23 11.26 -3.19 -2.60
N GLY A 24 11.08 -2.11 -3.38
CA GLY A 24 10.93 -2.15 -4.83
C GLY A 24 9.50 -2.42 -5.31
N ALA A 25 9.35 -2.49 -6.63
CA ALA A 25 8.10 -2.83 -7.30
C ALA A 25 7.82 -4.34 -7.23
N GLY A 26 6.59 -4.72 -6.92
CA GLY A 26 6.19 -6.13 -6.96
C GLY A 26 4.97 -6.42 -6.10
N SER A 27 4.66 -7.70 -5.94
CA SER A 27 3.45 -8.20 -5.27
C SER A 27 3.73 -8.85 -3.91
N ALA A 28 4.97 -8.84 -3.41
CA ALA A 28 5.27 -9.27 -2.05
C ALA A 28 4.53 -8.38 -1.02
N LEU A 29 4.38 -8.86 0.21
CA LEU A 29 3.71 -8.09 1.28
C LEU A 29 4.52 -6.85 1.73
N THR A 30 5.77 -6.74 1.30
CA THR A 30 6.66 -5.59 1.53
C THR A 30 6.77 -4.67 0.31
N GLN A 31 6.06 -4.98 -0.78
CA GLN A 31 6.15 -4.28 -2.06
C GLN A 31 4.79 -3.73 -2.49
N LEU A 32 4.85 -2.70 -3.34
CA LEU A 32 3.69 -2.05 -3.94
C LEU A 32 3.94 -1.87 -5.45
N TYR A 33 2.88 -1.87 -6.25
CA TYR A 33 2.95 -1.68 -7.68
C TYR A 33 1.86 -0.72 -8.17
N ALA A 34 2.29 0.39 -8.77
CA ALA A 34 1.41 1.42 -9.35
C ALA A 34 0.30 1.94 -8.39
N LEU A 35 0.63 2.17 -7.11
CA LEU A 35 -0.33 2.66 -6.12
C LEU A 35 -1.04 3.95 -6.56
N TYR A 36 -2.34 4.04 -6.29
CA TYR A 36 -3.18 5.17 -6.75
C TYR A 36 -3.81 5.96 -5.59
N GLY A 37 -4.33 5.27 -4.58
CA GLY A 37 -4.97 5.88 -3.41
C GLY A 37 -4.33 5.46 -2.09
N LEU A 38 -4.42 6.36 -1.11
CA LEU A 38 -4.06 6.08 0.28
C LEU A 38 -5.04 6.73 1.25
N PHE A 39 -5.31 6.03 2.35
CA PHE A 39 -6.08 6.53 3.48
C PHE A 39 -5.31 6.24 4.78
N VAL A 40 -5.40 7.15 5.76
CA VAL A 40 -4.78 6.98 7.08
C VAL A 40 -5.85 7.16 8.14
N ASP A 41 -6.03 6.16 9.00
CA ASP A 41 -6.97 6.26 10.11
C ASP A 41 -6.39 7.00 11.32
N THR A 42 -7.21 7.21 12.35
CA THR A 42 -6.82 7.93 13.57
C THR A 42 -5.77 7.19 14.40
N LEU A 43 -5.57 5.89 14.19
CA LEU A 43 -4.53 5.09 14.82
C LEU A 43 -3.21 5.13 14.02
N GLY A 44 -3.18 5.84 12.89
CA GLY A 44 -2.01 5.91 12.01
C GLY A 44 -1.84 4.68 11.12
N THR A 45 -2.87 3.84 10.98
CA THR A 45 -2.87 2.73 10.05
C THR A 45 -2.99 3.26 8.63
N VAL A 46 -2.09 2.81 7.74
CA VAL A 46 -2.07 3.20 6.34
C VAL A 46 -2.78 2.14 5.50
N TYR A 47 -3.76 2.56 4.73
CA TYR A 47 -4.46 1.76 3.74
C TYR A 47 -4.02 2.22 2.36
N VAL A 48 -3.67 1.29 1.49
CA VAL A 48 -3.15 1.58 0.14
C VAL A 48 -3.94 0.79 -0.88
N ALA A 49 -4.45 1.47 -1.89
CA ALA A 49 -4.93 0.85 -3.11
C ALA A 49 -3.70 0.47 -3.96
N ASP A 50 -3.28 -0.79 -3.84
CA ASP A 50 -2.15 -1.37 -4.57
C ASP A 50 -2.62 -1.81 -5.96
N GLN A 51 -2.94 -0.80 -6.76
CA GLN A 51 -3.75 -0.88 -7.98
C GLN A 51 -3.20 -1.88 -8.98
N GLY A 52 -1.89 -1.87 -9.23
CA GLY A 52 -1.25 -2.77 -10.18
C GLY A 52 -1.21 -4.22 -9.72
N ASN A 53 -1.41 -4.46 -8.43
CA ASN A 53 -1.53 -5.81 -7.85
C ASN A 53 -2.99 -6.20 -7.56
N HIS A 54 -3.97 -5.40 -7.98
CA HIS A 54 -5.39 -5.71 -7.83
C HIS A 54 -5.82 -6.01 -6.39
N ARG A 55 -5.27 -5.27 -5.43
CA ARG A 55 -5.51 -5.50 -4.00
C ARG A 55 -5.54 -4.21 -3.20
N VAL A 56 -6.17 -4.27 -2.04
CA VAL A 56 -6.07 -3.23 -1.01
C VAL A 56 -5.28 -3.80 0.16
N MET A 57 -4.27 -3.05 0.59
CA MET A 57 -3.37 -3.46 1.65
C MET A 57 -3.39 -2.48 2.82
N ARG A 58 -3.13 -3.01 4.01
CA ARG A 58 -3.09 -2.26 5.27
C ARG A 58 -1.74 -2.44 5.97
N TRP A 59 -1.16 -1.35 6.47
CA TRP A 59 0.00 -1.32 7.35
C TRP A 59 -0.36 -0.61 8.66
N THR A 60 -0.31 -1.34 9.77
CA THR A 60 -0.39 -0.73 11.10
C THR A 60 0.92 -0.04 11.44
N GLN A 61 0.90 0.91 12.37
CA GLN A 61 2.10 1.61 12.79
C GLN A 61 3.21 0.62 13.24
N GLY A 62 4.39 0.73 12.64
CA GLY A 62 5.54 -0.13 12.95
C GLY A 62 5.55 -1.49 12.25
N ALA A 63 4.54 -1.82 11.44
CA ALA A 63 4.50 -3.07 10.69
C ALA A 63 5.68 -3.18 9.70
N LYS A 64 6.27 -4.38 9.61
CA LYS A 64 7.37 -4.67 8.66
C LYS A 64 6.87 -5.07 7.26
N GLN A 65 5.62 -5.51 7.17
CA GLN A 65 4.94 -5.89 5.94
C GLN A 65 3.45 -5.57 6.07
N GLY A 66 2.77 -5.49 4.93
CA GLY A 66 1.35 -5.21 4.89
C GLY A 66 0.51 -6.46 5.04
N THR A 67 -0.78 -6.26 5.22
CA THR A 67 -1.81 -7.30 5.18
C THR A 67 -2.77 -7.00 4.04
N ILE A 68 -3.08 -8.00 3.22
CA ILE A 68 -4.14 -7.87 2.21
C ILE A 68 -5.47 -7.89 2.97
N ILE A 69 -6.28 -6.85 2.79
CA ILE A 69 -7.59 -6.75 3.44
C ILE A 69 -8.74 -6.94 2.45
N ALA A 70 -8.47 -6.80 1.14
CA ALA A 70 -9.40 -7.12 0.07
C ALA A 70 -8.66 -7.30 -1.26
N GLY A 71 -9.24 -8.07 -2.18
CA GLY A 71 -8.64 -8.37 -3.50
C GLY A 71 -7.46 -9.34 -3.41
N GLY A 72 -6.52 -9.22 -4.36
CA GLY A 72 -5.29 -10.03 -4.41
C GLY A 72 -5.43 -11.39 -5.07
N ASN A 73 -6.61 -11.73 -5.59
CA ASN A 73 -6.90 -13.00 -6.30
C ASN A 73 -6.99 -12.81 -7.82
N GLY A 74 -6.17 -11.89 -8.34
CA GLY A 74 -6.12 -11.53 -9.76
C GLY A 74 -7.14 -10.45 -10.16
N LEU A 75 -7.00 -10.03 -11.42
CA LEU A 75 -7.90 -9.10 -12.08
C LEU A 75 -9.25 -9.77 -12.32
N GLY A 76 -10.34 -9.16 -11.86
CA GLY A 76 -11.69 -9.66 -12.16
C GLY A 76 -12.81 -9.00 -11.35
N ALA A 77 -14.01 -9.54 -11.54
CA ALA A 77 -15.25 -9.12 -10.88
C ALA A 77 -15.77 -10.14 -9.85
N GLY A 78 -15.00 -11.20 -9.56
CA GLY A 78 -15.31 -12.13 -8.48
C GLY A 78 -15.28 -11.44 -7.10
N ALA A 79 -15.99 -12.00 -6.12
CA ALA A 79 -16.17 -11.38 -4.80
C ALA A 79 -14.86 -11.09 -4.03
N ASN A 80 -13.76 -11.75 -4.40
CA ASN A 80 -12.42 -11.58 -3.83
C ASN A 80 -11.39 -11.06 -4.85
N GLN A 81 -11.83 -10.55 -5.99
CA GLN A 81 -11.01 -9.98 -7.05
C GLN A 81 -11.23 -8.48 -7.18
N PHE A 82 -10.23 -7.76 -7.65
CA PHE A 82 -10.39 -6.35 -8.01
C PHE A 82 -9.90 -6.10 -9.43
N ASN A 83 -10.47 -5.09 -10.07
CA ASN A 83 -9.97 -4.55 -11.31
C ASN A 83 -9.52 -3.12 -11.04
N TYR A 84 -8.20 -2.93 -10.93
CA TYR A 84 -7.55 -1.64 -10.69
C TYR A 84 -8.24 -0.73 -9.64
N PRO A 85 -8.26 -1.12 -8.35
CA PRO A 85 -8.90 -0.33 -7.30
C PRO A 85 -8.19 1.03 -7.10
N PHE A 86 -8.96 2.05 -6.71
CA PHE A 86 -8.50 3.42 -6.42
C PHE A 86 -8.68 3.80 -4.95
#